data_AF-A0A822GPY0-F1
#
_entry.id   AF-A0A822GPY0-F1
#
_cell.length_a   1.000
_cell.length_b   1.000
_cell.length_c   1.000
_cell.angle_alpha   90.00
_cell.angle_beta   90.00
_cell.angle_gamma   90.00
#
_symmetry.space_group_name_H-M   'P 1'
#
loop_
_entity.id
_entity.type
_entity.pdbx_description
1 polymer ?
#
loop_
_entity_poly.entity_id
_entity_poly.type
_entity_poly.pdbx_seq_one_letter_code
_entity_poly.pdbx_strand_id
1 'polypeptide(L)'
;MTRKIQFQVVYSTSFDEQHPANELHHQGPFVNGWQSSRLCSYPQELVLQFENYVRLKRVQLLSHQYLIASKIEFLIGYFSSDEN
;
A
#
# COMPACT_ATOMS: atom_id res chain seq x y z
N MET A 1 -5.06 -14.68 18.65
CA MET A 1 -5.69 -14.31 17.37
C MET A 1 -4.92 -13.16 16.74
N THR A 2 -4.57 -13.27 15.46
CA THR A 2 -4.02 -12.17 14.65
C THR A 2 -5.16 -11.23 14.25
N ARG A 3 -5.11 -9.97 14.67
CA ARG A 3 -6.07 -8.95 14.23
C ARG A 3 -5.53 -8.26 12.97
N LYS A 4 -6.42 -7.97 12.02
CA LYS A 4 -6.10 -7.10 10.89
C LYS A 4 -5.76 -5.72 11.44
N ILE A 5 -4.65 -5.16 10.99
CA ILE A 5 -4.23 -3.81 11.31
C ILE A 5 -4.81 -2.90 10.24
N GLN A 6 -5.56 -1.89 10.65
CA GLN A 6 -6.09 -0.88 9.74
C GLN A 6 -4.96 0.07 9.35
N PHE A 7 -4.96 0.49 8.09
CA PHE A 7 -4.00 1.43 7.54
C PHE A 7 -4.70 2.35 6.53
N GLN A 8 -4.07 3.48 6.25
CA GLN A 8 -4.42 4.36 5.15
C GLN A 8 -3.23 4.50 4.22
N VAL A 9 -3.51 4.70 2.93
CA VAL A 9 -2.49 5.05 1.96
C VAL A 9 -2.35 6.57 1.98
N VAL A 10 -1.18 7.07 2.38
CA VAL A 10 -0.91 8.51 2.52
C VAL A 10 -0.04 9.05 1.39
N TYR A 11 0.60 8.15 0.63
CA TYR A 11 1.38 8.51 -0.54
C TYR A 11 1.39 7.36 -1.54
N SER A 12 1.43 7.71 -2.82
CA SER A 12 1.63 6.82 -3.94
C SER A 12 2.41 7.56 -5.02
N THR A 13 3.45 6.95 -5.57
CA THR A 13 4.24 7.58 -6.66
C THR A 13 3.35 7.90 -7.87
N SER A 14 2.43 7.00 -8.20
CA SER A 14 1.49 7.15 -9.29
C SER A 14 0.30 6.20 -9.12
N PHE A 15 -0.79 6.48 -9.80
CA PHE A 15 -1.94 5.58 -9.85
C PHE A 15 -2.66 5.65 -11.19
N ASP A 16 -3.38 4.59 -11.54
CA ASP A 16 -4.35 4.59 -12.61
C ASP A 16 -5.71 5.09 -12.07
N GLU A 17 -6.42 5.92 -12.83
CA GLU A 17 -7.67 6.54 -12.38
C GLU A 17 -8.76 5.51 -12.04
N GLN A 18 -8.75 4.33 -12.67
CA GLN A 18 -9.68 3.25 -12.39
C GLN A 18 -9.24 2.38 -11.20
N HIS A 19 -7.98 2.51 -10.76
CA HIS A 19 -7.36 1.72 -9.70
C HIS A 19 -6.60 2.63 -8.71
N PRO A 20 -7.29 3.58 -8.06
CA PRO A 20 -6.65 4.55 -7.17
C PRO A 20 -6.18 3.89 -5.86
N ALA A 21 -5.25 4.56 -5.16
CA ALA A 21 -4.58 3.95 -4.01
C ALA A 21 -5.50 3.71 -2.80
N ASN A 22 -6.58 4.48 -2.65
CA ASN A 22 -7.57 4.31 -1.58
C ASN A 22 -8.40 3.01 -1.70
N GLU A 23 -8.45 2.38 -2.88
CA GLU A 23 -9.07 1.06 -3.04
C GLU A 23 -8.41 0.00 -2.14
N LEU A 24 -7.14 0.18 -1.77
CA LEU A 24 -6.44 -0.72 -0.84
C LEU A 24 -6.97 -0.68 0.60
N HIS A 25 -7.73 0.36 0.98
CA HIS A 25 -8.32 0.46 2.33
C HIS A 25 -9.40 -0.61 2.54
N HIS A 26 -10.05 -1.01 1.45
CA HIS A 26 -11.08 -2.04 1.43
C HIS A 26 -10.48 -3.37 0.99
N GLN A 27 -10.89 -4.47 1.64
CA GLN A 27 -10.51 -5.81 1.21
C GLN A 27 -11.77 -6.62 0.95
N GLY A 28 -11.87 -7.21 -0.23
CA GLY A 28 -12.99 -8.02 -0.65
C GLY A 28 -12.79 -8.56 -2.06
N PRO A 29 -13.67 -9.46 -2.53
CA PRO A 29 -13.56 -10.06 -3.85
C PRO A 29 -13.85 -9.09 -5.01
N PHE A 30 -14.44 -7.92 -4.72
CA PHE A 30 -14.88 -6.94 -5.72
C PHE A 30 -14.12 -5.61 -5.65
N VAL A 31 -13.02 -5.55 -4.89
CA VAL A 31 -12.19 -4.32 -4.85
C VAL A 31 -11.36 -4.24 -6.11
N ASN A 32 -11.23 -3.05 -6.69
CA ASN A 32 -10.41 -2.87 -7.89
C ASN A 32 -8.92 -2.95 -7.55
N GLY A 33 -8.56 -2.59 -6.31
CA GLY A 33 -7.18 -2.51 -5.86
C GLY A 33 -6.46 -1.30 -6.45
N TRP A 34 -5.15 -1.29 -6.31
CA TRP A 34 -4.29 -0.22 -6.82
C TRP A 34 -3.46 -0.71 -8.00
N GLN A 35 -3.26 0.18 -8.97
CA GLN A 35 -2.33 -0.01 -10.07
C GLN A 35 -1.55 1.29 -10.30
N SER A 36 -0.25 1.18 -10.57
CA SER A 36 0.55 2.31 -11.03
C SER A 36 0.04 2.85 -12.39
N SER A 37 0.32 4.12 -12.69
CA SER A 37 0.02 4.67 -14.01
C SER A 37 0.70 3.87 -15.13
N ARG A 38 0.10 3.87 -16.32
CA ARG A 38 0.67 3.21 -17.51
C ARG A 38 2.01 3.85 -17.87
N LEU A 39 2.96 3.02 -18.32
CA LEU A 39 4.31 3.46 -18.71
C LEU A 39 5.05 4.23 -17.60
N CYS A 40 4.75 3.95 -16.33
CA CYS A 40 5.47 4.54 -15.20
C CYS A 40 6.95 4.12 -15.17
N SER A 41 7.78 4.95 -14.56
CA SER A 41 9.16 4.60 -14.25
C SER A 41 9.23 3.81 -12.96
N TYR A 42 10.02 2.75 -12.91
CA TYR A 42 10.23 1.98 -11.69
C TYR A 42 11.43 2.53 -10.89
N PRO A 43 11.40 2.45 -9.54
CA PRO A 43 10.38 1.80 -8.71
C PRO A 43 9.09 2.61 -8.57
N GLN A 44 8.02 1.92 -8.15
CA GLN A 44 6.76 2.52 -7.72
C GLN A 44 6.60 2.31 -6.23
N GLU A 45 6.21 3.34 -5.50
CA GLU A 45 6.19 3.36 -4.03
C GLU A 45 4.79 3.66 -3.50
N LEU A 46 4.48 3.04 -2.36
CA LEU A 46 3.27 3.28 -1.57
C LEU A 46 3.70 3.49 -0.12
N VAL A 47 3.15 4.51 0.55
CA VAL A 47 3.31 4.70 1.99
C VAL A 47 1.99 4.38 2.67
N LEU A 48 2.05 3.37 3.55
CA LEU A 48 0.92 2.95 4.38
C LEU A 48 1.12 3.50 5.79
N GLN A 49 0.17 4.30 6.26
CA GLN A 49 0.16 4.83 7.62
C GLN A 49 -0.81 4.02 8.49
N PHE A 50 -0.34 3.60 9.66
CA PHE A 50 -1.17 3.00 10.69
C PHE A 50 -1.70 4.08 11.63
N GLU A 51 -2.92 3.91 12.16
CA GLU A 51 -3.52 4.86 13.10
C GLU A 51 -2.72 5.00 14.41
N ASN A 52 -2.03 3.94 14.81
CA ASN A 52 -1.26 3.87 16.05
C ASN A 52 0.03 3.08 15.83
N TYR A 53 0.96 3.12 16.79
CA TYR A 53 2.09 2.21 16.80
C TYR A 53 1.62 0.76 16.83
N VAL A 54 2.10 -0.02 15.86
CA VAL A 54 1.71 -1.44 15.71
C VAL A 54 2.92 -2.35 15.68
N ARG A 55 2.74 -3.56 16.22
CA ARG A 55 3.68 -4.65 16.00
C ARG A 55 3.25 -5.46 14.77
N LEU A 56 3.89 -5.18 13.64
CA LEU A 56 3.65 -5.90 12.39
C LEU A 56 4.22 -7.33 12.47
N LYS A 57 3.36 -8.34 12.35
CA LYS A 57 3.76 -9.76 12.42
C LYS A 57 3.69 -10.48 11.08
N ARG A 58 2.82 -10.03 10.19
CA ARG A 58 2.56 -10.64 8.88
C ARG A 58 2.10 -9.56 7.93
N VAL A 59 2.65 -9.58 6.72
CA VAL A 59 2.16 -8.81 5.58
C VAL A 59 1.58 -9.80 4.57
N GLN A 60 0.43 -9.47 4.01
CA GLN A 60 -0.19 -10.23 2.93
C GLN A 60 -0.43 -9.26 1.78
N LEU A 61 0.03 -9.65 0.60
CA LEU A 61 -0.14 -8.90 -0.64
C LEU A 61 -0.71 -9.84 -1.70
N LEU A 62 -1.64 -9.32 -2.48
CA LEU A 62 -2.20 -9.98 -3.65
C LEU A 62 -1.84 -9.16 -4.88
N SER A 63 -1.11 -9.75 -5.81
CA SER A 63 -0.83 -9.14 -7.10
C SER A 63 -1.87 -9.59 -8.12
N HIS A 64 -2.27 -8.68 -8.99
CA HIS A 64 -3.07 -9.05 -10.15
C HIS A 64 -2.24 -9.99 -11.06
N GLN A 65 -2.88 -11.04 -11.60
CA GLN A 65 -2.18 -12.13 -12.30
C GLN A 65 -1.41 -11.70 -13.56
N TYR A 66 -1.77 -10.56 -14.15
CA TYR A 66 -1.07 -9.98 -15.32
C TYR A 66 -0.10 -8.85 -14.96
N LEU A 67 -0.05 -8.42 -13.71
CA LEU A 67 0.73 -7.27 -13.23
C LEU A 67 1.55 -7.66 -11.99
N ILE A 68 2.21 -8.81 -12.07
CA ILE A 68 2.99 -9.36 -10.97
C ILE A 68 4.31 -8.58 -10.85
N ALA A 69 4.50 -7.89 -9.73
CA ALA A 69 5.75 -7.22 -9.42
C ALA A 69 6.91 -8.23 -9.35
N SER A 70 8.03 -7.93 -10.02
CA SER A 70 9.23 -8.77 -10.01
C SER A 70 10.00 -8.71 -8.69
N LYS A 71 9.88 -7.60 -7.96
CA LYS A 71 10.48 -7.36 -6.65
C LYS A 71 9.56 -6.47 -5.81
N ILE A 72 9.44 -6.78 -4.54
CA ILE A 72 8.72 -5.94 -3.56
C ILE A 72 9.64 -5.74 -2.36
N GLU A 73 9.82 -4.49 -1.95
CA GLU A 73 10.62 -4.12 -0.79
C GLU A 73 9.73 -3.48 0.27
N PHE A 74 9.92 -3.90 1.52
CA PHE A 74 9.20 -3.35 2.67
C PHE A 74 10.16 -2.50 3.49
N LEU A 75 9.87 -1.21 3.56
CA LEU A 75 10.56 -0.28 4.44
C LEU A 75 9.64 0.09 5.60
N ILE A 76 10.22 0.29 6.78
CA ILE A 76 9.50 0.69 7.99
C ILE A 76 10.10 2.00 8.48
N GLY A 77 9.23 2.97 8.75
CA GLY A 77 9.60 4.25 9.34
C GLY A 77 8.65 4.62 10.47
N TYR A 78 9.10 5.52 11.32
CA TYR A 78 8.26 6.18 12.32
C TYR A 78 8.01 7.61 11.84
N PHE A 79 6.78 8.07 11.95
CA PHE A 79 6.48 9.48 11.75
C PHE A 79 6.82 10.18 13.07
N SER A 80 7.94 10.93 13.11
CA SER A 80 8.16 11.87 14.21
C SER A 80 7.49 13.18 13.82
N SER A 81 6.58 13.64 14.68
CA SER A 81 6.07 15.02 14.62
C SER A 81 7.15 15.95 15.18
N ASP A 82 8.35 15.92 14.61
CA ASP A 82 9.38 16.90 14.97
C ASP A 82 9.13 18.19 14.17
N GLU A 83 8.00 18.84 14.47
CA GLU A 83 7.80 20.26 14.19
C GLU A 83 7.96 21.02 15.51
N ASN A 84 9.14 21.62 15.68
CA ASN A 84 9.41 22.75 16.55
C ASN A 84 9.89 23.91 15.68
#